data_AF-A0A7S0SKS7-F1
#
_entry.id   AF-A0A7S0SKS7-F1
#
_cell.length_a   1.000
_cell.length_b   1.000
_cell.length_c   1.000
_cell.angle_alpha   90.00
_cell.angle_beta   90.00
_cell.angle_gamma   90.00
#
_symmetry.space_group_name_H-M   'P 1'
#
loop_
_entity.id
_entity.type
_entity.pdbx_description
1 polymer ?
#
loop_
_entity_poly.entity_id
_entity_poly.type
_entity_poly.pdbx_seq_one_letter_code
_entity_poly.pdbx_strand_id
1 'polypeptide(L)'
;MHYSHNGQTMSTLSVPAGAWEELRREARKLESEIDGKLEAYTKFASGPSGGMGVSDALLAGDSLDAQSADMEGLLQRLSDVSSAMGGAVSGGDARLHTLARHKDVLLEYTQAFRRVKNTVMANREHASLLG
;
A
#
# COMPACT_ATOMS: atom_id res chain seq x y z
N MET A 1 -0.80 -10.79 -63.74
CA MET A 1 -0.49 -9.64 -62.86
C MET A 1 -0.75 -10.08 -61.42
N HIS A 2 0.33 -10.25 -60.66
CA HIS A 2 0.30 -10.53 -59.22
C HIS A 2 -0.23 -9.32 -58.47
N TYR A 3 -1.10 -9.55 -57.48
CA TYR A 3 -1.16 -8.73 -56.27
C TYR A 3 -1.36 -9.61 -55.05
N SER A 4 -0.23 -10.05 -54.49
CA SER A 4 -0.14 -10.42 -53.08
C SER A 4 -0.29 -9.14 -52.25
N HIS A 5 -1.20 -9.13 -51.27
CA HIS A 5 -1.14 -8.17 -50.17
C HIS A 5 -1.08 -8.91 -48.85
N ASN A 6 0.08 -8.77 -48.24
CA ASN A 6 0.45 -9.11 -46.88
C ASN A 6 -0.57 -8.51 -45.89
N GLY A 7 -1.36 -9.38 -45.25
CA GLY A 7 -2.05 -9.03 -44.01
C GLY A 7 -1.09 -9.21 -42.85
N GLN A 8 -0.38 -8.14 -42.48
CA GLN A 8 0.43 -8.09 -41.26
C GLN A 8 -0.42 -8.49 -40.06
N THR A 9 -0.02 -9.58 -39.41
CA THR A 9 -0.50 -9.96 -38.09
C THR A 9 -0.12 -8.86 -37.10
N MET A 10 -1.11 -8.15 -36.57
CA MET A 10 -0.92 -7.28 -35.40
C MET A 10 -0.48 -8.19 -34.25
N SER A 11 0.82 -8.21 -33.98
CA SER A 11 1.39 -8.83 -32.79
C SER A 11 0.80 -8.15 -31.57
N THR A 12 -0.23 -8.75 -30.98
CA THR A 12 -0.70 -8.39 -29.65
C THR A 12 0.51 -8.56 -28.74
N LEU A 13 1.06 -7.45 -28.23
CA LEU A 13 2.09 -7.45 -27.20
C LEU A 13 1.49 -8.10 -25.95
N SER A 14 1.50 -9.43 -25.91
CA SER A 14 1.19 -10.19 -24.72
C SER A 14 2.27 -9.81 -23.72
N VAL A 15 1.89 -9.07 -22.68
CA VAL A 15 2.78 -8.82 -21.55
C VAL A 15 3.34 -10.18 -21.12
N PRO A 16 4.68 -10.35 -21.07
CA PRO A 16 5.26 -11.65 -20.77
C PRO A 16 4.75 -12.10 -19.40
N ALA A 17 4.29 -13.35 -19.31
CA ALA A 17 3.71 -13.91 -18.09
C ALA A 17 4.62 -13.71 -16.86
N GLY A 18 5.95 -13.68 -17.07
CA GLY A 18 6.94 -13.37 -16.03
C GLY A 18 6.76 -12.00 -15.37
N ALA A 19 6.47 -10.94 -16.15
CA ALA A 19 6.30 -9.60 -15.61
C ALA A 19 5.09 -9.52 -14.65
N TRP A 20 4.00 -10.23 -14.97
CA TRP A 20 2.84 -10.30 -14.08
C TRP A 20 3.17 -11.06 -12.78
N GLU A 21 3.91 -12.16 -12.87
CA GLU A 21 4.30 -12.93 -11.68
C GLU A 21 5.28 -12.17 -10.78
N GLU A 22 6.18 -11.38 -11.36
CA GLU A 22 7.07 -10.47 -10.64
C GLU A 22 6.29 -9.40 -9.89
N LEU A 23 5.36 -8.72 -10.57
CA LEU A 23 4.46 -7.75 -9.93
C LEU A 23 3.67 -8.40 -8.80
N ARG A 24 3.17 -9.64 -8.98
CA ARG A 24 2.43 -10.37 -7.93
C ARG A 24 3.30 -10.62 -6.70
N ARG A 25 4.54 -11.06 -6.90
CA ARG A 25 5.48 -11.26 -5.80
C ARG A 25 5.78 -9.95 -5.08
N GLU A 26 5.95 -8.86 -5.83
CA GLU A 26 6.20 -7.54 -5.26
C GLU A 26 5.00 -7.03 -4.43
N ALA A 27 3.77 -7.14 -4.95
CA ALA A 27 2.57 -6.78 -4.20
C ALA A 27 2.46 -7.55 -2.88
N ARG A 28 2.69 -8.88 -2.90
CA ARG A 28 2.66 -9.71 -1.69
C ARG A 28 3.73 -9.30 -0.67
N LYS A 29 4.92 -8.90 -1.14
CA LYS A 29 5.98 -8.40 -0.26
C LYS A 29 5.55 -7.07 0.38
N LEU A 30 5.05 -6.14 -0.41
CA LEU A 30 4.56 -4.84 0.09
C LEU A 30 3.42 -5.01 1.09
N GLU A 31 2.47 -5.91 0.83
CA GLU A 31 1.40 -6.26 1.77
C GLU A 31 1.96 -6.72 3.12
N SER A 32 2.99 -7.58 3.13
CA SER A 32 3.60 -8.07 4.37
C SER A 32 4.37 -6.97 5.12
N GLU A 33 5.02 -6.05 4.41
CA GLU A 33 5.71 -4.92 5.04
C GLU A 33 4.72 -3.91 5.63
N ILE A 34 3.62 -3.64 4.91
CA ILE A 34 2.52 -2.80 5.40
C ILE A 34 1.90 -3.41 6.63
N ASP A 35 1.59 -4.71 6.63
CA ASP A 35 0.98 -5.40 7.77
C ASP A 35 1.83 -5.25 9.05
N GLY A 36 3.11 -5.62 8.98
CA GLY A 36 4.01 -5.54 10.15
C GLY A 36 4.22 -4.11 10.66
N LYS A 37 4.29 -3.12 9.75
CA LYS A 37 4.38 -1.71 10.15
C LYS A 37 3.06 -1.20 10.72
N LEU A 38 1.92 -1.64 10.19
CA LEU A 38 0.60 -1.19 10.65
C LEU A 38 0.34 -1.70 12.06
N GLU A 39 0.73 -2.94 12.35
CA GLU A 39 0.69 -3.50 13.69
C GLU A 39 1.57 -2.70 14.66
N ALA A 40 2.81 -2.39 14.28
CA ALA A 40 3.71 -1.56 15.09
C ALA A 40 3.10 -0.18 15.35
N TYR A 41 2.60 0.48 14.31
CA TYR A 41 1.98 1.80 14.36
C TYR A 41 0.72 1.80 15.24
N THR A 42 -0.08 0.73 15.19
CA THR A 42 -1.26 0.54 16.05
C THR A 42 -0.90 0.34 17.52
N LYS A 43 0.20 -0.35 17.80
CA LYS A 43 0.73 -0.50 19.18
C LYS A 43 1.16 0.84 19.76
N PHE A 44 1.74 1.74 18.97
CA PHE A 44 2.02 3.11 19.42
C PHE A 44 0.74 3.91 19.66
N ALA A 45 -0.27 3.77 18.80
CA ALA A 45 -1.55 4.44 18.97
C ALA A 45 -2.36 3.97 20.19
N SER A 46 -2.23 2.68 20.54
CA SER A 46 -2.96 2.02 21.62
C SER A 46 -2.12 1.85 22.90
N GLY A 47 -0.86 2.30 22.87
CA GLY A 47 0.05 2.24 24.00
C GLY A 47 -0.47 3.06 25.18
N PRO A 48 0.01 2.81 26.41
CA PRO A 48 -0.53 3.41 27.62
C PRO A 48 -0.20 4.91 27.70
N SER A 49 -0.89 5.73 26.90
CA SER A 49 -0.94 7.19 26.95
C SER A 49 -1.72 7.66 28.19
N GLY A 50 -1.32 7.18 29.36
CA GLY A 50 -1.71 7.72 30.67
C GLY A 50 -0.53 8.32 31.44
N GLY A 51 0.70 8.24 30.91
CA GLY A 51 1.89 8.65 31.66
C GLY A 51 3.12 9.07 30.83
N MET A 52 2.98 9.28 29.51
CA MET A 52 4.09 9.78 28.70
C MET A 52 4.16 11.31 28.84
N GLY A 53 5.21 11.81 29.48
CA GLY A 53 5.42 13.25 29.65
C GLY A 53 5.49 13.99 28.31
N VAL A 54 5.16 15.28 28.30
CA VAL A 54 5.14 16.15 27.08
C VAL A 54 6.37 15.97 26.19
N SER A 55 7.57 15.92 26.76
CA SER A 55 8.82 15.77 26.00
C SER A 55 8.93 14.45 25.26
N ASP A 56 8.41 13.36 25.84
CA ASP A 56 8.41 12.06 25.20
C ASP A 56 7.30 11.96 24.14
N ALA A 57 6.13 12.55 24.39
CA ALA A 57 5.07 12.68 23.39
C ALA A 57 5.52 13.48 22.15
N LEU A 58 6.38 14.49 22.32
CA LEU A 58 6.95 15.27 21.22
C LEU A 58 7.99 14.48 20.42
N LEU A 59 8.90 13.76 21.09
CA LEU A 59 9.89 12.89 20.45
C LEU A 59 9.23 11.70 19.73
N ALA A 60 8.20 11.11 20.36
CA ALA A 60 7.34 10.12 19.72
C ALA A 60 6.62 10.73 18.51
N GLY A 61 6.20 12.00 18.57
CA GLY A 61 5.54 12.70 17.46
C GLY A 61 6.37 12.79 16.19
N ASP A 62 7.67 13.10 16.29
CA ASP A 62 8.60 13.13 15.14
C ASP A 62 8.83 11.73 14.56
N SER A 63 9.02 10.74 15.44
CA SER A 63 9.16 9.34 15.04
C SER A 63 7.89 8.79 14.37
N LEU A 64 6.71 9.20 14.86
CA LEU A 64 5.40 8.84 14.30
C LEU A 64 5.14 9.51 12.95
N ASP A 65 5.57 10.76 12.76
CA ASP A 65 5.48 11.43 11.46
C ASP A 65 6.34 10.72 10.41
N ALA A 66 7.59 10.37 10.76
CA ALA A 66 8.47 9.59 9.90
C ALA A 66 7.89 8.19 9.57
N GLN A 67 7.31 7.50 10.56
CA GLN A 67 6.60 6.23 10.35
C GLN A 67 5.37 6.39 9.46
N SER A 68 4.66 7.53 9.58
CA SER A 68 3.50 7.85 8.75
C SER A 68 3.90 8.05 7.29
N ALA A 69 4.94 8.85 7.04
CA ALA A 69 5.46 9.12 5.70
C ALA A 69 5.95 7.83 5.01
N ASP A 70 6.62 6.95 5.75
CA ASP A 70 7.06 5.65 5.25
C ASP A 70 5.87 4.74 4.88
N MET A 71 4.83 4.69 5.71
CA MET A 71 3.60 3.96 5.41
C MET A 71 2.86 4.50 4.19
N GLU A 72 2.76 5.82 4.06
CA GLU A 72 2.19 6.48 2.89
C GLU A 72 2.99 6.11 1.63
N GLY A 73 4.32 6.03 1.71
CA GLY A 73 5.18 5.56 0.64
C GLY A 73 4.96 4.09 0.25
N LEU A 74 4.77 3.19 1.23
CA LEU A 74 4.48 1.78 0.98
C LEU A 74 3.11 1.57 0.34
N LEU A 75 2.09 2.26 0.84
CA LEU A 75 0.73 2.24 0.25
C LEU A 75 0.75 2.77 -1.18
N GLN A 76 1.49 3.84 -1.44
CA GLN A 76 1.66 4.39 -2.79
C GLN A 76 2.32 3.37 -3.72
N ARG A 77 3.42 2.73 -3.28
CA ARG A 77 4.08 1.66 -4.06
C ARG A 77 3.13 0.49 -4.36
N LEU A 78 2.33 0.03 -3.39
CA LEU A 78 1.36 -1.04 -3.62
C LEU A 78 0.29 -0.61 -4.63
N SER A 79 -0.13 0.65 -4.60
CA SER A 79 -1.02 1.24 -5.61
C SER A 79 -0.39 1.24 -7.00
N ASP A 80 0.86 1.68 -7.13
CA ASP A 80 1.59 1.68 -8.40
C ASP A 80 1.75 0.27 -8.98
N VAL A 81 2.12 -0.71 -8.14
CA VAL A 81 2.20 -2.13 -8.53
C VAL A 81 0.83 -2.65 -8.98
N SER A 82 -0.23 -2.33 -8.25
CA SER A 82 -1.60 -2.72 -8.62
C SER A 82 -2.05 -2.09 -9.95
N SER A 83 -1.62 -0.85 -10.24
CA SER A 83 -1.86 -0.18 -11.51
C SER A 83 -1.09 -0.85 -12.66
N ALA A 84 0.19 -1.15 -12.45
CA ALA A 84 1.03 -1.86 -13.40
C ALA A 84 0.49 -3.27 -13.72
N MET A 85 -0.01 -3.99 -12.70
CA MET A 85 -0.72 -5.26 -12.89
C MET A 85 -1.95 -5.11 -13.79
N GLY A 86 -2.71 -4.00 -13.64
CA GLY A 86 -3.85 -3.68 -14.48
C GLY A 86 -3.45 -3.47 -15.95
N GLY A 87 -2.32 -2.81 -16.21
CA GLY A 87 -1.75 -2.68 -17.54
C GLY A 87 -1.16 -3.98 -18.10
N ALA A 88 -0.73 -4.89 -17.23
CA ALA A 88 -0.18 -6.21 -17.57
C ALA A 88 -1.24 -7.30 -17.80
N VAL A 89 -2.52 -7.03 -17.48
CA VAL A 89 -3.62 -7.98 -17.64
C VAL A 89 -4.05 -8.06 -19.12
N SER A 90 -3.32 -8.84 -19.90
CA SER A 90 -3.83 -9.42 -21.16
C SER A 90 -4.43 -10.80 -20.85
N GLY A 91 -5.69 -10.81 -20.40
CA GLY A 91 -6.59 -11.98 -20.42
C GLY A 91 -6.43 -13.00 -19.28
N GLY A 92 -7.50 -13.19 -18.52
CA GLY A 92 -7.71 -14.30 -17.59
C GLY A 92 -8.50 -13.89 -16.34
N ASP A 93 -9.65 -14.54 -16.09
CA ASP A 93 -10.52 -14.29 -14.93
C ASP A 93 -9.76 -14.36 -13.60
N ALA A 94 -8.83 -15.31 -13.47
CA ALA A 94 -7.97 -15.46 -12.30
C ALA A 94 -7.01 -14.27 -12.05
N ARG A 95 -6.46 -13.65 -13.11
CA ARG A 95 -5.58 -12.47 -12.97
C ARG A 95 -6.38 -11.23 -12.59
N LEU A 96 -7.58 -11.09 -13.14
CA LEU A 96 -8.53 -10.03 -12.77
C LEU A 96 -8.96 -10.15 -11.32
N HIS A 97 -9.29 -11.37 -10.87
CA HIS A 97 -9.66 -11.64 -9.48
C HIS A 97 -8.50 -11.32 -8.52
N THR A 98 -7.28 -11.74 -8.88
CA THR A 98 -6.08 -11.43 -8.08
C THR A 98 -5.87 -9.92 -7.96
N LEU A 99 -5.98 -9.18 -9.07
CA LEU A 99 -5.88 -7.72 -9.06
C LEU A 99 -6.99 -7.07 -8.21
N ALA A 100 -8.22 -7.56 -8.32
CA ALA A 100 -9.33 -7.07 -7.51
C ALA A 100 -9.04 -7.25 -6.01
N ARG A 101 -8.48 -8.40 -5.61
CA ARG A 101 -8.10 -8.65 -4.22
C ARG A 101 -6.99 -7.72 -3.73
N HIS A 102 -5.96 -7.47 -4.54
CA HIS A 102 -4.91 -6.51 -4.16
C HIS A 102 -5.45 -5.09 -3.98
N LYS A 103 -6.39 -4.66 -4.83
CA LYS A 103 -7.06 -3.34 -4.68
C LYS A 103 -7.91 -3.25 -3.42
N ASP A 104 -8.61 -4.33 -3.08
CA ASP A 104 -9.42 -4.43 -1.87
C ASP A 104 -8.52 -4.36 -0.61
N VAL A 105 -7.46 -5.17 -0.57
CA VAL A 105 -6.48 -5.16 0.53
C VAL A 105 -5.80 -3.78 0.68
N LEU A 106 -5.41 -3.13 -0.43
CA LEU A 106 -4.87 -1.78 -0.41
C LEU A 106 -5.85 -0.77 0.22
N LEU A 107 -7.14 -0.89 -0.12
CA LEU A 107 -8.19 -0.05 0.45
C LEU A 107 -8.36 -0.31 1.95
N GLU A 108 -8.35 -1.58 2.38
CA GLU A 108 -8.41 -1.98 3.79
C GLU A 108 -7.24 -1.36 4.57
N TYR A 109 -6.00 -1.50 4.09
CA TYR A 109 -4.82 -0.92 4.73
C TYR A 109 -4.85 0.61 4.77
N THR A 110 -5.28 1.25 3.69
CA THR A 110 -5.40 2.71 3.64
C THR A 110 -6.39 3.22 4.69
N GLN A 111 -7.53 2.54 4.85
CA GLN A 111 -8.52 2.88 5.88
C GLN A 111 -7.99 2.62 7.29
N ALA A 112 -7.36 1.47 7.52
CA ALA A 112 -6.79 1.13 8.81
C ALA A 112 -5.71 2.13 9.24
N PHE A 113 -4.78 2.45 8.34
CA PHE A 113 -3.73 3.45 8.58
C PHE A 113 -4.32 4.81 8.95
N ARG A 114 -5.34 5.29 8.21
CA ARG A 114 -6.02 6.55 8.53
C ARG A 114 -6.68 6.54 9.91
N ARG A 115 -7.35 5.45 10.29
CA ARG A 115 -7.95 5.30 11.62
C ARG A 115 -6.89 5.41 12.71
N VAL A 116 -5.80 4.67 12.57
CA VAL A 116 -4.72 4.65 13.56
C VAL A 116 -4.04 6.02 13.66
N LYS A 117 -3.75 6.68 12.52
CA LYS A 117 -3.19 8.03 12.46
C LYS A 117 -4.07 9.06 13.18
N ASN A 118 -5.39 8.98 12.99
CA ASN A 118 -6.32 9.87 13.69
C ASN A 118 -6.32 9.63 15.20
N THR A 119 -6.28 8.38 15.66
CA THR A 119 -6.17 8.04 17.08
C THR A 119 -4.89 8.59 17.69
N VAL A 120 -3.76 8.43 17.01
CA VAL A 120 -2.46 8.98 17.44
C VAL A 120 -2.52 10.49 17.61
N MET A 121 -3.07 11.21 16.62
CA MET A 121 -3.21 12.65 16.68
C MET A 121 -4.11 13.09 17.84
N ALA A 122 -5.26 12.44 18.03
CA ALA A 122 -6.17 12.74 19.13
C ALA A 122 -5.52 12.53 20.51
N ASN A 123 -4.75 11.45 20.69
CA ASN A 123 -4.02 11.19 21.93
C ASN A 123 -2.94 12.26 22.19
N ARG A 124 -2.25 12.72 21.14
CA ARG A 124 -1.25 13.78 21.23
C ARG A 124 -1.88 15.14 21.58
N GLU A 125 -3.00 15.49 20.97
CA GLU A 125 -3.75 16.71 21.30
C GLU A 125 -4.21 16.69 22.76
N HIS A 126 -4.73 15.55 23.22
CA HIS A 126 -5.13 15.37 24.62
C HIS A 126 -3.95 15.52 25.59
N ALA A 127 -2.79 14.92 25.27
CA ALA A 127 -1.58 15.07 26.08
C ALA A 127 -1.07 16.52 26.12
N SER A 128 -1.20 17.27 25.01
CA SER A 128 -0.83 18.68 24.95
C SER A 128 -1.73 19.60 25.77
N LEU A 129 -3.00 19.22 26.00
CA LEU A 129 -3.95 19.99 26.79
C LEU A 129 -3.83 19.75 28.31
N LEU A 130 -3.24 18.62 28.71
CA LEU A 130 -3.05 18.23 30.12
C LEU A 130 -1.65 18.54 30.68
N GLY A 131 -0.73 19.02 29.83
CA GLY A 131 0.66 19.35 30.17
C GLY A 131 0.89 20.78 30.61
#